data_AF-A0A645FNQ3-F1
#
_entry.id   AF-A0A645FNQ3-F1
#
_cell.length_a   1.000
_cell.length_b   1.000
_cell.length_c   1.000
_cell.angle_alpha   90.00
_cell.angle_beta   90.00
_cell.angle_gamma   90.00
#
_symmetry.space_group_name_H-M   'P 1'
#
loop_
_entity.id
_entity.type
_entity.pdbx_description
1 polymer ?
#
loop_
_entity_poly.entity_id
_entity_poly.type
_entity_poly.pdbx_seq_one_letter_code
_entity_poly.pdbx_strand_id
1 'polypeptide(L)'
;MKLIDVEYTFDNNKVIFYFTADGRVDFRELVKDLASIFRTRIELWQIGVRDEAKMIGGLGPCGRTMCCSSYLGDFVPVSIQMAKEQNLSLNPTKISGICGRLMCCLNFEQETYEGIRKRLPKIGSVINSEYGQGEVIGNNTVKESVRVKIKPQNGEEFIKDISIDEITLISGAYEGTVSEEDIKIEVEEEDKDILKELFKEN
;
A
#
# COMPACT_ATOMS: atom_id res chain seq x y z
N MET A 1 16.39 -17.91 16.12
CA MET A 1 15.29 -18.62 15.45
C MET A 1 14.03 -18.42 16.27
N LYS A 2 12.95 -17.98 15.63
CA LYS A 2 11.61 -17.90 16.22
C LYS A 2 10.71 -18.89 15.47
N LEU A 3 10.20 -19.90 16.17
CA LEU A 3 9.25 -20.85 15.60
C LEU A 3 7.90 -20.16 15.42
N ILE A 4 7.30 -20.28 14.23
CA ILE A 4 6.02 -19.67 13.89
C ILE A 4 4.92 -20.72 13.89
N ASP A 5 5.11 -21.80 13.15
CA ASP A 5 4.09 -22.86 13.03
C ASP A 5 4.72 -24.22 12.71
N VAL A 6 3.98 -25.30 12.95
CA VAL A 6 4.38 -26.68 12.69
C VAL A 6 3.21 -27.48 12.12
N GLU A 7 3.42 -28.06 10.94
CA GLU A 7 2.37 -28.81 10.24
C GLU A 7 2.84 -30.22 9.86
N TYR A 8 1.91 -31.17 9.94
CA TYR A 8 2.08 -32.50 9.36
C TYR A 8 1.52 -32.51 7.94
N THR A 9 2.23 -33.18 7.02
CA THR A 9 1.62 -33.53 5.74
C THR A 9 0.50 -34.55 5.97
N PHE A 10 -0.54 -34.53 5.14
CA PHE A 10 -1.70 -35.40 5.30
C PHE A 10 -1.37 -36.91 5.31
N ASP A 11 -0.26 -37.30 4.68
CA ASP A 11 0.26 -38.66 4.66
C ASP A 11 1.13 -39.00 5.88
N ASN A 12 1.30 -38.06 6.83
CA ASN A 12 2.17 -38.14 8.01
C ASN A 12 3.64 -38.49 7.72
N ASN A 13 4.08 -38.38 6.47
CA ASN A 13 5.44 -38.73 6.07
C ASN A 13 6.44 -37.60 6.32
N LYS A 14 5.96 -36.37 6.53
CA LYS A 14 6.79 -35.20 6.79
C LYS A 14 6.19 -34.28 7.84
N VAL A 15 7.06 -33.62 8.60
CA VAL A 15 6.73 -32.52 9.51
C VAL A 15 7.47 -31.29 9.05
N ILE A 16 6.75 -30.20 8.81
CA ILE A 16 7.28 -28.93 8.33
C ILE A 16 7.24 -27.92 9.48
N PHE A 17 8.40 -27.33 9.80
CA PHE A 17 8.51 -26.28 10.81
C PHE A 17 8.78 -24.95 10.11
N TYR A 18 7.86 -24.01 10.25
CA TYR A 18 7.99 -22.66 9.75
C TYR A 18 8.64 -21.77 10.81
N PHE A 19 9.73 -21.09 10.47
CA PHE A 19 10.46 -20.24 11.41
C PHE A 19 11.01 -18.97 10.75
N THR A 20 11.25 -17.94 11.57
CA THR A 20 12.00 -16.75 11.18
C THR A 20 13.36 -16.67 11.88
N ALA A 21 14.34 -16.09 11.19
CA ALA A 21 15.70 -15.88 11.71
C ALA A 21 16.40 -14.76 10.91
N ASP A 22 17.19 -13.94 11.60
CA ASP A 22 17.91 -12.80 11.00
C ASP A 22 19.14 -13.22 10.18
N GLY A 23 19.52 -14.51 10.24
CA GLY A 23 20.70 -15.02 9.56
C GLY A 23 20.68 -16.54 9.42
N ARG A 24 21.78 -17.09 8.88
CA ARG A 24 21.93 -18.55 8.75
C ARG A 24 22.05 -19.19 10.13
N VAL A 25 21.24 -20.21 10.36
CA VAL A 25 21.25 -21.00 11.60
C VAL A 25 21.70 -22.42 11.25
N ASP A 26 22.58 -23.00 12.08
CA ASP A 26 22.99 -24.40 11.94
C ASP A 26 22.00 -25.32 12.66
N PHE A 27 21.31 -26.17 11.90
CA PHE A 27 20.25 -27.04 12.41
C PHE A 27 20.66 -28.51 12.58
N ARG A 28 21.95 -28.85 12.41
CA ARG A 28 22.38 -30.25 12.35
C ARG A 28 22.05 -31.05 13.62
N GLU A 29 22.17 -30.45 14.80
CA GLU A 29 21.82 -31.11 16.06
C GLU A 29 20.31 -31.13 16.28
N LEU A 30 19.63 -29.99 16.09
CA LEU A 30 18.18 -29.88 16.25
C LEU A 30 17.41 -30.86 15.35
N VAL A 31 17.83 -31.05 14.11
CA VAL A 31 17.18 -32.02 13.20
C VAL A 31 17.33 -33.45 13.70
N LYS A 32 18.46 -33.81 14.32
CA LYS A 32 18.65 -35.15 14.89
C LYS A 32 17.71 -35.38 16.07
N ASP A 33 17.60 -34.39 16.95
CA ASP A 33 16.72 -34.47 18.11
C ASP A 33 15.25 -34.58 17.69
N LEU A 34 14.80 -33.71 16.78
CA LEU A 34 13.44 -33.75 16.24
C LEU A 34 13.15 -35.07 15.51
N ALA A 35 14.07 -35.55 14.67
CA ALA A 35 13.90 -36.82 13.96
C ALA A 35 13.82 -38.02 14.92
N SER A 36 14.54 -37.98 16.05
CA SER A 36 14.49 -39.04 17.06
C SER A 36 13.13 -39.11 17.78
N ILE A 37 12.49 -37.95 17.99
CA ILE A 37 11.21 -37.82 18.68
C ILE A 37 10.05 -38.17 17.73
N PHE A 38 9.99 -37.49 16.58
CA PHE A 38 8.86 -37.59 15.67
C PHE A 38 8.93 -38.82 14.74
N ARG A 39 10.12 -39.39 14.55
CA ARG A 39 10.36 -40.58 13.69
C ARG A 39 9.84 -40.40 12.25
N THR A 40 9.83 -39.16 11.79
CA THR A 40 9.32 -38.70 10.49
C THR A 40 10.34 -37.77 9.85
N ARG A 41 10.28 -37.57 8.53
CA ARG A 41 11.17 -36.61 7.85
C ARG A 41 10.86 -35.18 8.32
N ILE A 42 11.88 -34.50 8.82
CA ILE A 42 11.79 -33.12 9.29
C ILE A 42 12.23 -32.17 8.18
N GLU A 43 11.41 -31.16 7.87
CA GLU A 43 11.77 -30.05 7.00
C GLU A 43 11.67 -28.74 7.79
N LEU A 44 12.70 -27.90 7.68
CA LEU A 44 12.76 -26.61 8.35
C LEU A 44 12.67 -25.53 7.27
N TRP A 45 11.62 -24.71 7.30
CA TRP A 45 11.34 -23.68 6.31
C TRP A 45 11.55 -22.31 6.94
N GLN A 46 12.56 -21.59 6.45
CA GLN A 46 12.77 -20.19 6.80
C GLN A 46 11.80 -19.33 5.98
N ILE A 47 10.96 -18.56 6.65
CA ILE A 47 10.00 -17.65 6.02
C ILE A 47 10.38 -16.18 6.28
N GLY A 48 9.90 -15.28 5.42
CA GLY A 48 10.11 -13.84 5.59
C GLY A 48 9.15 -13.22 6.60
N VAL A 49 9.44 -12.00 7.05
CA VAL A 49 8.59 -11.24 8.00
C VAL A 49 7.15 -11.03 7.51
N ARG A 50 6.96 -10.97 6.19
CA ARG A 50 5.62 -10.82 5.58
C ARG A 50 4.84 -12.12 5.60
N ASP A 51 5.50 -13.25 5.36
CA ASP A 51 4.89 -14.58 5.46
C ASP A 51 4.55 -14.91 6.92
N GLU A 52 5.42 -14.53 7.86
CA GLU A 52 5.12 -14.60 9.29
C GLU A 52 3.82 -13.84 9.62
N ALA A 53 3.69 -12.58 9.18
CA ALA A 53 2.47 -11.81 9.38
C ALA A 53 1.25 -12.45 8.69
N LYS A 54 1.42 -13.03 7.49
CA LYS A 54 0.34 -13.73 6.77
C LYS A 54 -0.16 -14.96 7.54
N MET A 55 0.75 -15.77 8.09
CA MET A 55 0.41 -16.97 8.85
C MET A 55 -0.24 -16.65 10.19
N ILE A 56 0.30 -15.69 10.93
CA ILE A 56 -0.26 -15.27 12.23
C ILE A 56 -1.63 -14.60 12.04
N GLY A 57 -1.81 -13.85 10.95
CA GLY A 57 -3.01 -13.06 10.74
C GLY A 57 -3.11 -11.90 11.73
N GLY A 58 -4.22 -11.17 11.70
CA GLY A 58 -4.44 -10.01 12.55
C GLY A 58 -5.13 -8.85 11.84
N LEU A 59 -5.12 -7.68 12.49
CA LEU A 59 -5.73 -6.46 11.99
C LEU A 59 -4.67 -5.49 11.47
N GLY A 60 -4.89 -4.96 10.28
CA GLY A 60 -4.08 -3.89 9.72
C GLY A 60 -4.38 -2.53 10.38
N PRO A 61 -3.58 -1.50 10.07
CA PRO A 61 -3.79 -0.14 10.59
C PRO A 61 -5.15 0.46 10.18
N CYS A 62 -5.77 -0.06 9.11
CA CYS A 62 -7.12 0.31 8.68
C CYS A 62 -8.24 -0.35 9.51
N GLY A 63 -7.92 -1.16 10.52
CA GLY A 63 -8.89 -1.85 11.37
C GLY A 63 -9.53 -3.09 10.73
N ARG A 64 -9.16 -3.46 9.50
CA ARG A 64 -9.61 -4.67 8.80
C ARG A 64 -8.60 -5.80 8.97
N THR A 65 -9.02 -7.04 8.70
CA THR A 65 -8.10 -8.18 8.60
C THR A 65 -7.00 -7.90 7.59
N MET A 66 -5.78 -8.37 7.87
CA MET A 66 -4.65 -8.16 6.97
C MET A 66 -4.95 -8.66 5.55
N CYS A 67 -4.67 -7.81 4.56
CA CYS A 67 -4.94 -8.13 3.15
C CYS A 67 -4.13 -9.35 2.68
N CYS A 68 -2.91 -9.54 3.20
CA CYS A 68 -2.04 -10.68 2.89
C CYS A 68 -2.57 -12.03 3.40
N SER A 69 -3.28 -12.05 4.52
CA SER A 69 -3.91 -13.25 5.09
C SER A 69 -5.33 -13.48 4.58
N SER A 70 -5.89 -12.54 3.81
CA SER A 70 -7.28 -12.58 3.37
C SER A 70 -7.44 -12.87 1.89
N TYR A 71 -7.07 -11.94 1.01
CA TYR A 71 -7.41 -12.03 -0.43
C TYR A 71 -6.24 -11.78 -1.38
N LEU A 72 -5.17 -11.10 -0.95
CA LEU A 72 -4.06 -10.80 -1.86
C LEU A 72 -3.21 -12.04 -2.16
N GLY A 73 -2.95 -12.87 -1.14
CA GLY A 73 -2.22 -14.14 -1.29
C GLY A 73 -0.76 -13.98 -1.70
N ASP A 74 -0.53 -13.57 -2.94
CA ASP A 74 0.78 -13.38 -3.56
C ASP A 74 1.25 -11.93 -3.48
N PHE A 75 2.56 -11.77 -3.41
CA PHE A 75 3.18 -10.46 -3.18
C PHE A 75 3.82 -9.92 -4.45
N VAL A 76 3.26 -8.79 -4.91
CA VAL A 76 3.91 -7.95 -5.91
C VAL A 76 4.82 -6.95 -5.19
N PRO A 77 6.00 -6.62 -5.74
CA PRO A 77 6.84 -5.55 -5.22
C PRO A 77 6.06 -4.23 -5.12
N VAL A 78 6.23 -3.52 -4.01
CA VAL A 78 5.58 -2.22 -3.76
C VAL A 78 6.65 -1.14 -3.78
N SER A 79 6.38 -0.02 -4.44
CA SER A 79 7.29 1.12 -4.49
C SER A 79 6.75 2.30 -3.67
N ILE A 80 7.66 3.18 -3.23
CA ILE A 80 7.28 4.43 -2.56
C ILE A 80 6.57 5.40 -3.51
N GLN A 81 6.82 5.27 -4.82
CA GLN A 81 6.10 6.03 -5.83
C GLN A 81 4.59 5.79 -5.74
N MET A 82 4.15 4.54 -5.53
CA MET A 82 2.72 4.24 -5.33
C MET A 82 2.14 4.99 -4.13
N ALA A 83 2.86 5.07 -3.02
CA ALA A 83 2.42 5.83 -1.85
C ALA A 83 2.27 7.34 -2.16
N LYS A 84 3.21 7.90 -2.93
CA LYS A 84 3.14 9.30 -3.37
C LYS A 84 1.96 9.54 -4.31
N GLU A 85 1.72 8.64 -5.25
CA GLU A 85 0.62 8.73 -6.20
C GLU A 85 -0.76 8.55 -5.54
N GLN A 86 -0.81 7.97 -4.35
CA GLN A 86 -2.01 7.87 -3.53
C GLN A 86 -2.13 9.02 -2.52
N ASN A 87 -1.27 10.05 -2.63
CA ASN A 87 -1.23 11.21 -1.74
C ASN A 87 -1.07 10.84 -0.26
N LEU A 88 -0.35 9.75 0.03
CA LEU A 88 -0.03 9.35 1.39
C LEU A 88 1.22 10.09 1.88
N SER A 89 1.22 10.41 3.18
CA SER A 89 2.39 10.97 3.85
C SER A 89 3.51 9.92 3.86
N LEU A 90 4.71 10.34 3.50
CA LEU A 90 5.90 9.48 3.40
C LEU A 90 6.50 9.08 4.76
N ASN A 91 5.77 9.29 5.85
CA ASN A 91 6.19 8.80 7.15
C ASN A 91 6.16 7.26 7.15
N PRO A 92 7.26 6.57 7.49
CA PRO A 92 7.37 5.12 7.49
C PRO A 92 6.24 4.42 8.24
N THR A 93 5.77 4.99 9.36
CA THR A 93 4.68 4.44 10.18
C THR A 93 3.35 4.42 9.43
N LYS A 94 3.13 5.37 8.52
CA LYS A 94 1.89 5.51 7.75
C LYS A 94 1.87 4.72 6.45
N ILE A 95 3.03 4.30 5.93
CA ILE A 95 3.14 3.55 4.66
C ILE A 95 3.59 2.09 4.86
N SER A 96 4.03 1.73 6.06
CA SER A 96 4.42 0.37 6.41
C SER A 96 3.25 -0.41 6.98
N GLY A 97 3.15 -1.67 6.57
CA GLY A 97 2.26 -2.63 7.21
C GLY A 97 2.83 -3.14 8.52
N ILE A 98 2.04 -3.93 9.25
CA ILE A 98 2.44 -4.53 10.54
C ILE A 98 3.67 -5.44 10.43
N CYS A 99 3.93 -5.99 9.23
CA CYS A 99 5.12 -6.78 8.92
C CYS A 99 6.41 -5.94 8.79
N GLY A 100 6.35 -4.62 8.98
CA GLY A 100 7.49 -3.71 8.85
C GLY A 100 7.92 -3.43 7.41
N ARG A 101 7.18 -3.91 6.40
CA ARG A 101 7.41 -3.61 4.97
C ARG A 101 6.29 -2.72 4.43
N LEU A 102 6.51 -2.10 3.26
CA LEU A 102 5.48 -1.30 2.56
C LEU A 102 4.16 -2.05 2.44
N MET A 103 3.05 -1.32 2.60
CA MET A 103 1.72 -1.88 2.58
C MET A 103 1.37 -2.48 1.21
N CYS A 104 0.92 -3.73 1.20
CA CYS A 104 0.50 -4.44 -0.02
C CYS A 104 -0.76 -3.86 -0.66
N CYS A 105 -1.58 -3.12 0.09
CA CYS A 105 -2.75 -2.42 -0.45
C CYS A 105 -2.37 -1.29 -1.42
N LEU A 106 -1.17 -0.72 -1.30
CA LEU A 106 -0.69 0.32 -2.22
C LEU A 106 -0.68 -0.20 -3.66
N ASN A 107 -0.10 -1.38 -3.88
CA ASN A 107 -0.11 -1.98 -5.21
C ASN A 107 -1.53 -2.43 -5.63
N PHE A 108 -2.33 -2.94 -4.69
CA PHE A 108 -3.69 -3.37 -4.99
C PHE A 108 -4.58 -2.23 -5.50
N GLU A 109 -4.47 -1.05 -4.92
CA GLU A 109 -5.31 0.10 -5.25
C GLU A 109 -4.77 0.89 -6.46
N GLN A 110 -3.50 0.66 -6.83
CA GLN A 110 -2.76 1.46 -7.79
C GLN A 110 -3.48 1.65 -9.13
N GLU A 111 -3.94 0.57 -9.77
CA GLU A 111 -4.60 0.63 -11.07
C GLU A 111 -5.87 1.50 -11.03
N THR A 112 -6.61 1.41 -9.91
CA THR A 112 -7.81 2.23 -9.69
C THR A 112 -7.45 3.71 -9.56
N TYR A 113 -6.41 4.03 -8.78
CA TYR A 113 -5.94 5.40 -8.66
C TYR A 113 -5.48 5.98 -10.00
N GLU A 114 -4.68 5.24 -10.77
CA GLU A 114 -4.24 5.67 -12.10
C GLU A 114 -5.41 5.93 -13.06
N GLY A 115 -6.43 5.06 -13.03
CA GLY A 115 -7.64 5.23 -13.83
C GLY A 115 -8.42 6.49 -13.47
N ILE A 116 -8.54 6.79 -12.17
CA ILE A 116 -9.25 7.99 -11.71
C ILE A 116 -8.45 9.27 -12.03
N ARG A 117 -7.12 9.27 -11.82
CA ARG A 117 -6.27 10.44 -12.10
C ARG A 117 -6.25 10.84 -13.57
N LYS A 118 -6.39 9.89 -14.49
CA LYS A 118 -6.57 10.18 -15.93
C LYS A 118 -7.86 10.96 -16.22
N ARG A 119 -8.89 10.85 -15.38
CA ARG A 119 -10.19 11.53 -15.51
C ARG A 119 -10.29 12.81 -14.65
N LEU A 120 -9.41 13.01 -13.69
CA LEU A 120 -9.42 14.17 -12.81
C LEU A 120 -8.79 15.40 -13.47
N PRO A 121 -9.45 16.56 -13.49
CA PRO A 121 -8.86 17.80 -13.98
C PRO A 121 -7.76 18.29 -13.01
N LYS A 122 -6.66 18.85 -13.52
CA LYS A 122 -5.56 19.38 -12.69
C LYS A 122 -6.03 20.61 -11.90
N ILE A 123 -5.49 20.81 -10.70
CA ILE A 123 -5.72 22.02 -9.88
C ILE A 123 -5.38 23.26 -10.71
N GLY A 124 -6.27 24.25 -10.71
CA GLY A 124 -6.19 25.47 -11.53
C GLY A 124 -6.85 25.34 -12.91
N SER A 125 -7.36 24.17 -13.30
CA SER A 125 -8.15 24.01 -14.53
C SER A 125 -9.52 24.68 -14.39
N VAL A 126 -10.04 25.21 -15.49
CA VAL A 126 -11.39 25.78 -15.55
C VAL A 126 -12.35 24.72 -16.07
N ILE A 127 -13.37 24.42 -15.27
CA ILE A 127 -14.42 23.46 -15.61
C ILE A 127 -15.76 24.16 -15.75
N ASN A 128 -16.64 23.58 -16.56
CA ASN A 128 -18.04 23.92 -16.63
C ASN A 128 -18.83 22.89 -15.81
N SER A 129 -19.77 23.38 -15.02
CA SER A 129 -20.73 22.57 -14.27
C SER A 129 -22.14 23.13 -14.45
N GLU A 130 -23.16 22.43 -13.96
CA GLU A 130 -24.54 22.94 -13.92
C GLU A 130 -24.68 24.28 -13.18
N TYR A 131 -23.75 24.57 -12.27
CA TYR A 131 -23.72 25.78 -11.46
C TYR A 131 -22.94 26.93 -12.13
N GLY A 132 -22.38 26.70 -13.32
CA GLY A 132 -21.57 27.65 -14.08
C GLY A 132 -20.09 27.26 -14.14
N GLN A 133 -19.30 28.22 -14.64
CA GLN A 133 -17.85 28.06 -14.81
C GLN A 133 -17.12 28.29 -13.49
N GLY A 134 -16.14 27.44 -13.18
CA GLY A 134 -15.35 27.57 -11.97
C GLY A 134 -13.95 27.01 -12.10
N GLU A 135 -13.10 27.41 -11.17
CA GLU A 135 -11.69 27.00 -11.10
C GLU A 135 -11.53 25.88 -10.08
N VAL A 136 -10.83 24.81 -10.44
CA VAL A 136 -10.55 23.69 -9.55
C VAL A 136 -9.51 24.10 -8.49
N ILE A 137 -9.90 24.08 -7.22
CA ILE A 137 -9.02 24.40 -6.09
C ILE A 137 -8.48 23.16 -5.38
N GLY A 138 -9.05 21.99 -5.63
CA GLY A 138 -8.57 20.74 -5.04
C GLY A 138 -9.27 19.52 -5.61
N ASN A 139 -8.60 18.37 -5.49
CA ASN A 139 -9.06 17.10 -6.04
C ASN A 139 -9.23 16.08 -4.92
N ASN A 140 -10.25 15.25 -5.02
CA ASN A 140 -10.43 14.08 -4.17
C ASN A 140 -10.52 12.82 -5.02
N THR A 141 -9.42 12.09 -5.12
CA THR A 141 -9.31 10.88 -5.94
C THR A 141 -10.24 9.77 -5.46
N VAL A 142 -10.32 9.51 -4.16
CA VAL A 142 -11.15 8.43 -3.62
C VAL A 142 -12.65 8.68 -3.81
N LYS A 143 -13.08 9.94 -3.73
CA LYS A 143 -14.48 10.33 -3.93
C LYS A 143 -14.83 10.65 -5.38
N GLU A 144 -13.89 10.52 -6.31
CA GLU A 144 -14.07 10.94 -7.71
C GLU A 144 -14.73 12.33 -7.83
N SER A 145 -14.25 13.29 -7.04
CA SER A 145 -14.84 14.63 -6.96
C SER A 145 -13.78 15.72 -6.94
N VAL A 146 -14.17 16.90 -7.42
CA VAL A 146 -13.33 18.08 -7.48
C VAL A 146 -13.98 19.20 -6.69
N ARG A 147 -13.16 19.93 -5.96
CA ARG A 147 -13.56 21.13 -5.25
C ARG A 147 -13.35 22.32 -6.18
N VAL A 148 -14.44 22.99 -6.51
CA VAL A 148 -14.46 24.05 -7.52
C VAL A 148 -14.91 25.35 -6.88
N LYS A 149 -14.18 26.42 -7.18
CA LYS A 149 -14.54 27.79 -6.85
C LYS A 149 -15.31 28.39 -8.02
N ILE A 150 -16.60 28.60 -7.84
CA ILE A 150 -17.50 29.06 -8.91
C ILE A 150 -17.74 30.56 -8.75
N LYS A 151 -17.60 31.30 -9.85
CA LYS A 151 -17.87 32.74 -9.92
C LYS A 151 -19.08 32.99 -10.81
N PRO A 152 -20.32 32.93 -10.28
CA PRO A 152 -21.49 33.28 -11.07
C PRO A 152 -21.45 34.77 -11.46
N GLN A 153 -21.96 35.11 -12.64
CA GLN A 153 -21.91 36.49 -13.18
C GLN A 153 -22.62 37.54 -12.31
N ASN A 154 -23.45 37.14 -11.35
CA ASN A 154 -24.27 38.03 -10.51
C ASN A 154 -24.42 37.54 -9.04
N GLY A 155 -23.44 36.81 -8.49
CA GLY A 155 -23.55 36.24 -7.13
C GLY A 155 -22.23 36.18 -6.37
N GLU A 156 -22.31 35.83 -5.09
CA GLU A 156 -21.14 35.61 -4.23
C GLU A 156 -20.35 34.37 -4.67
N GLU A 157 -19.03 34.42 -4.51
CA GLU A 157 -18.16 33.28 -4.77
C GLU A 157 -18.44 32.18 -3.75
N PHE A 158 -18.75 30.97 -4.21
CA PHE A 158 -18.90 29.81 -3.34
C PHE A 158 -18.06 28.64 -3.82
N ILE A 159 -17.71 27.78 -2.86
CA ILE A 159 -16.92 26.58 -3.07
C ILE A 159 -17.87 25.39 -2.98
N LYS A 160 -17.82 24.50 -3.97
CA LYS A 160 -18.62 23.29 -3.98
C LYS A 160 -17.80 22.10 -4.44
N ASP A 161 -18.04 20.95 -3.81
CA ASP A 161 -17.51 19.66 -4.25
C ASP A 161 -18.49 19.09 -5.30
N ILE A 162 -18.00 18.78 -6.49
CA ILE A 162 -18.78 18.29 -7.65
C ILE A 162 -18.17 16.96 -8.14
N SER A 163 -19.01 16.02 -8.59
CA SER A 163 -18.57 14.75 -9.17
C SER A 163 -17.84 14.96 -10.50
N ILE A 164 -16.83 14.14 -10.81
CA ILE A 164 -16.12 14.20 -12.10
C ILE A 164 -17.02 13.90 -13.31
N ASP A 165 -18.18 13.25 -13.10
CA ASP A 165 -19.12 12.94 -14.19
C ASP A 165 -20.01 14.14 -14.55
N GLU A 166 -20.11 15.14 -13.67
CA GLU A 166 -20.97 16.33 -13.82
C GLU A 166 -20.20 17.55 -14.33
N ILE A 167 -18.93 17.37 -14.70
CA ILE A 167 -18.06 18.46 -15.12
C ILE A 167 -17.56 18.25 -16.56
N THR A 168 -17.34 19.35 -17.25
CA THR A 168 -16.68 19.36 -18.56
C THR A 168 -15.50 20.32 -18.53
N LEU A 169 -14.32 19.84 -18.95
CA LEU A 169 -13.11 20.64 -18.98
C LEU A 169 -13.22 21.72 -20.08
N ILE A 170 -13.07 22.99 -19.71
CA ILE A 170 -13.04 24.11 -20.66
C ILE A 170 -11.60 24.47 -21.01
N SER A 171 -10.74 24.61 -19.99
CA SER A 171 -9.33 24.91 -20.17
C SER A 171 -8.49 24.26 -19.07
N GLY A 172 -7.31 23.77 -19.45
CA GLY A 172 -6.40 23.05 -18.56
C GLY A 172 -6.03 21.67 -19.09
N ALA A 173 -5.61 20.80 -18.19
CA ALA A 173 -5.25 19.41 -18.48
C ALA A 173 -5.79 18.49 -17.39
N TYR A 174 -5.96 17.21 -17.71
CA TYR A 174 -6.19 16.18 -16.69
C TYR A 174 -4.88 15.87 -15.96
N GLU A 175 -4.96 15.40 -14.72
CA GLU A 175 -3.77 15.04 -13.92
C GLU A 175 -2.91 13.99 -14.64
N GLY A 176 -3.52 13.03 -15.35
CA GLY A 176 -2.79 12.02 -16.11
C GLY A 176 -1.89 11.16 -15.23
N THR A 177 -0.76 10.72 -15.78
CA THR A 177 0.31 10.03 -15.04
C THR A 177 1.23 11.06 -14.38
N VAL A 178 1.42 10.93 -13.07
CA VAL A 178 2.26 11.83 -12.26
C VAL A 178 3.70 11.76 -12.76
N SER A 179 4.29 12.91 -13.13
CA SER A 179 5.74 13.02 -13.28
C SER A 179 6.38 13.16 -11.89
N GLU A 180 7.56 12.58 -11.68
CA GLU A 180 8.27 12.63 -10.39
C GLU A 180 8.51 14.06 -9.88
N GLU A 181 8.53 15.03 -10.79
CA GLU A 181 8.75 16.46 -10.55
C GLU A 181 7.57 17.16 -9.87
N ASP A 182 6.34 16.65 -10.02
CA ASP A 182 5.12 17.26 -9.45
C ASP A 182 4.92 16.91 -7.96
N ILE A 183 5.74 16.01 -7.40
CA ILE A 183 5.61 15.55 -6.01
C ILE A 183 6.54 16.35 -5.11
N LYS A 184 6.00 17.36 -4.40
CA LYS A 184 6.72 18.03 -3.31
C LYS A 184 6.89 17.08 -2.14
N ILE A 185 8.14 16.75 -1.83
CA ILE A 185 8.50 15.87 -0.73
C ILE A 185 8.81 16.74 0.50
N GLU A 186 7.94 16.69 1.50
CA GLU A 186 8.28 17.09 2.87
C GLU A 186 8.54 15.80 3.66
N VAL A 187 9.82 15.41 3.74
CA VAL A 187 10.28 14.29 4.57
C VAL A 187 11.21 14.87 5.63
N GLU A 188 10.87 14.64 6.90
CA GLU A 188 11.69 15.02 8.05
C GLU A 188 13.04 14.28 8.00
N GLU A 189 14.11 14.88 8.49
CA GLU A 189 15.46 14.28 8.37
C GLU A 189 15.57 12.91 9.04
N GLU A 190 14.83 12.67 10.13
CA GLU A 190 14.82 11.42 10.88
C GLU A 190 14.20 10.26 10.08
N ASP A 191 13.22 10.54 9.21
CA ASP A 191 12.53 9.52 8.41
C ASP A 191 13.40 8.98 7.26
N LYS A 192 14.47 9.70 6.87
CA LYS A 192 15.32 9.32 5.73
C LYS A 192 16.10 8.03 5.97
N ASP A 193 16.55 7.79 7.20
CA ASP A 193 17.36 6.60 7.50
C ASP A 193 16.49 5.35 7.64
N ILE A 194 15.28 5.49 8.18
CA ILE A 194 14.27 4.41 8.22
C ILE A 194 13.85 4.03 6.80
N LEU A 195 13.63 5.02 5.93
CA LEU A 195 13.35 4.78 4.51
C LEU A 195 14.49 3.98 3.85
N LYS A 196 15.76 4.31 4.09
CA LYS A 196 16.92 3.55 3.58
C LYS A 196 16.92 2.09 4.01
N GLU A 197 16.46 1.78 5.22
CA GLU A 197 16.35 0.38 5.67
C GLU A 197 15.20 -0.36 4.98
N LEU A 198 14.05 0.28 4.79
CA LEU A 198 12.94 -0.28 4.00
C LEU A 198 13.33 -0.65 2.56
N PHE A 199 14.35 0.03 2.00
CA PHE A 199 14.86 -0.24 0.65
C PHE A 199 15.85 -1.41 0.56
N LYS A 200 16.48 -1.83 1.66
CA LYS A 200 17.59 -2.81 1.61
C LYS A 200 17.16 -4.26 1.40
N GLU A 201 15.86 -4.59 1.48
CA GLU A 201 15.36 -5.97 1.43
C GLU A 201 14.25 -6.24 0.40
N ASN A 202 14.11 -5.37 -0.61
CA ASN A 202 13.26 -5.66 -1.78
C ASN A 202 14.03 -6.47 -2.83
#